data_AF-A0A1I4IDV3-F1
#
_entry.id   AF-A0A1I4IDV3-F1
#
_cell.length_a   1.000
_cell.length_b   1.000
_cell.length_c   1.000
_cell.angle_alpha   90.00
_cell.angle_beta   90.00
_cell.angle_gamma   90.00
#
_symmetry.space_group_name_H-M   'P 1'
#
loop_
_entity.id
_entity.type
_entity.pdbx_description
1 polymer ?
#
loop_
_entity_poly.entity_id
_entity_poly.type
_entity_poly.pdbx_seq_one_letter_code
_entity_poly.pdbx_strand_id
1 'polypeptide(L)'
;MLYNQDQYLINLGRKATTSALIGLLLAVILTFYFSLSKIITFFIIILFIYIFGTAFWGINKLKMWFNKYRYRLPSYIWYPAHLIIYLVGFLLGIIGYGFIEHFLLLLAMEQNKRGAGFIGSQIILLPYLGNLYAKKINY
;
A
#
# COMPACT_ATOMS: atom_id res chain seq x y z
N MET A 1 9.07 9.18 23.85
CA MET A 1 8.56 9.83 22.61
C MET A 1 7.30 9.09 22.22
N LEU A 2 6.12 9.67 22.41
CA LEU A 2 4.87 9.06 21.92
C LEU A 2 5.01 8.92 20.41
N TYR A 3 5.03 7.69 19.93
CA TYR A 3 4.91 7.37 18.51
C TYR A 3 3.58 7.94 18.04
N ASN A 4 3.62 9.06 17.33
CA ASN A 4 2.41 9.78 16.93
C ASN A 4 1.65 8.87 15.95
N GLN A 5 0.43 8.47 16.27
CA GLN A 5 -0.37 7.52 15.46
C GLN A 5 -0.49 7.99 14.01
N ASP A 6 -0.50 9.30 13.78
CA ASP A 6 -0.49 9.91 12.46
C ASP A 6 0.77 9.58 11.66
N GLN A 7 1.96 9.60 12.28
CA GLN A 7 3.21 9.24 11.61
C GLN A 7 3.24 7.76 11.23
N TYR A 8 2.63 6.89 12.03
CA TYR A 8 2.48 5.48 11.68
C TYR A 8 1.64 5.31 10.42
N LEU A 9 0.46 5.94 10.38
CA LEU A 9 -0.47 5.85 9.26
C LEU A 9 0.13 6.41 7.96
N ILE A 10 0.82 7.55 8.03
CA ILE A 10 1.52 8.14 6.88
C ILE A 10 2.62 7.21 6.37
N ASN A 11 3.42 6.62 7.26
CA ASN A 11 4.46 5.68 6.86
C ASN A 11 3.87 4.40 6.23
N LEU A 12 2.72 3.95 6.72
CA LEU A 12 2.01 2.79 6.17
C LEU A 12 1.49 3.10 4.77
N GLY A 13 0.90 4.29 4.58
CA GLY A 13 0.49 4.78 3.27
C GLY A 13 1.66 4.91 2.29
N ARG A 14 2.80 5.43 2.73
CA ARG A 14 4.01 5.50 1.89
C ARG A 14 4.47 4.12 1.41
N LYS A 15 4.41 3.11 2.28
CA LYS A 15 4.72 1.71 1.90
C LYS A 15 3.71 1.16 0.90
N ALA A 16 2.42 1.48 1.05
CA ALA A 16 1.39 1.12 0.08
C ALA A 16 1.68 1.76 -1.30
N THR A 17 2.02 3.04 -1.33
CA THR A 17 2.40 3.76 -2.55
C THR A 17 3.65 3.16 -3.19
N THR A 18 4.66 2.80 -2.39
CA THR A 18 5.85 2.10 -2.92
C THR A 18 5.48 0.76 -3.56
N SER A 19 4.57 -0.02 -2.97
CA SER A 19 4.06 -1.25 -3.58
C SER A 19 3.39 -0.96 -4.93
N ALA A 20 2.54 0.07 -4.99
CA ALA A 20 1.87 0.48 -6.22
C ALA A 20 2.86 0.92 -7.32
N LEU A 21 3.94 1.61 -6.94
CA LEU A 21 5.03 1.99 -7.86
C LEU A 21 5.82 0.77 -8.36
N ILE A 22 6.02 -0.25 -7.52
CA ILE A 22 6.60 -1.53 -7.96
C ILE A 22 5.67 -2.19 -8.99
N GLY A 23 4.35 -2.18 -8.74
CA GLY A 23 3.34 -2.65 -9.70
C GLY A 23 3.43 -1.89 -11.03
N LEU A 24 3.54 -0.56 -11.00
CA LEU A 24 3.74 0.27 -12.18
C LEU A 24 4.98 -0.15 -12.96
N LEU A 25 6.12 -0.31 -12.28
CA LEU A 25 7.38 -0.70 -12.93
C LEU A 25 7.28 -2.08 -13.59
N LEU A 26 6.65 -3.05 -12.92
CA LEU A 26 6.39 -4.37 -13.49
C LEU A 26 5.46 -4.30 -14.70
N ALA A 27 4.41 -3.47 -14.64
CA ALA A 27 3.50 -3.25 -15.75
C ALA A 27 4.22 -2.69 -16.97
N VAL A 28 5.09 -1.70 -16.77
CA VAL A 28 5.89 -1.10 -17.82
C VAL A 28 6.79 -2.15 -18.47
N ILE A 29 7.54 -2.92 -17.68
CA ILE A 29 8.39 -4.01 -18.18
C ILE A 29 7.57 -5.01 -18.99
N LEU A 30 6.41 -5.44 -18.48
CA LEU A 30 5.51 -6.38 -19.15
C LEU A 30 5.01 -5.83 -20.49
N THR A 31 4.58 -4.58 -20.53
CA THR A 31 4.05 -3.94 -21.75
C THR A 31 5.10 -3.78 -22.83
N PHE A 32 6.35 -3.50 -22.46
CA PHE A 32 7.48 -3.48 -23.40
C PHE A 32 7.81 -4.89 -23.90
N TYR A 33 7.86 -5.88 -23.01
CA TYR A 33 8.18 -7.26 -23.37
C TYR A 33 7.17 -7.86 -24.36
N PHE A 34 5.88 -7.59 -24.18
CA PHE A 34 4.81 -8.11 -25.05
C PHE A 34 4.41 -7.14 -26.19
N SER A 35 5.07 -5.99 -26.33
CA SER A 35 4.80 -4.99 -27.38
C SER A 35 3.31 -4.66 -27.54
N LEU A 36 2.64 -4.43 -26.41
CA LEU A 36 1.19 -4.26 -26.37
C LEU A 36 0.75 -2.92 -26.96
N SER A 37 -0.50 -2.84 -27.43
CA SER A 37 -1.06 -1.59 -27.95
C SER A 37 -1.12 -0.52 -26.86
N LYS A 38 -1.15 0.76 -27.27
CA LYS A 38 -1.24 1.90 -26.32
C LYS A 38 -2.44 1.78 -25.37
N ILE A 39 -3.57 1.31 -25.90
CA ILE A 39 -4.80 1.12 -25.14
C ILE A 39 -4.61 0.02 -24.09
N ILE A 40 -4.09 -1.14 -24.49
CA ILE A 40 -3.86 -2.27 -23.57
C ILE A 40 -2.81 -1.90 -22.51
N THR A 41 -1.76 -1.19 -22.91
CA THR A 41 -0.72 -0.68 -22.02
C THR A 41 -1.29 0.19 -20.90
N PHE A 42 -2.19 1.13 -21.24
CA PHE A 42 -2.86 1.97 -20.26
C PHE A 42 -3.65 1.16 -19.24
N PHE A 43 -4.46 0.19 -19.69
CA PHE A 43 -5.23 -0.67 -18.80
C PHE A 43 -4.35 -1.54 -17.90
N ILE A 44 -3.27 -2.12 -18.44
CA ILE A 44 -2.35 -2.96 -17.66
C ILE A 44 -1.64 -2.14 -16.57
N ILE A 45 -1.20 -0.92 -16.89
CA ILE A 45 -0.56 -0.03 -15.90
C ILE A 45 -1.53 0.26 -14.75
N ILE A 46 -2.76 0.67 -15.05
CA ILE A 46 -3.78 0.95 -14.03
C ILE A 46 -4.07 -0.30 -13.21
N LEU A 47 -4.25 -1.44 -13.86
CA LEU A 47 -4.56 -2.71 -13.21
C LEU A 47 -3.45 -3.13 -12.24
N PHE A 48 -2.18 -3.02 -12.63
CA PHE A 48 -1.05 -3.38 -11.79
C PHE A 48 -0.85 -2.41 -10.61
N ILE A 49 -1.02 -1.10 -10.84
CA ILE A 49 -1.01 -0.11 -9.76
C ILE A 49 -2.09 -0.46 -8.73
N TYR A 50 -3.30 -0.75 -9.21
CA TYR A 50 -4.42 -1.15 -8.35
C TYR A 50 -4.12 -2.46 -7.60
N ILE A 51 -3.70 -3.52 -8.30
CA ILE A 51 -3.42 -4.83 -7.70
C ILE A 51 -2.36 -4.71 -6.60
N PHE A 52 -1.23 -4.06 -6.88
CA PHE A 52 -0.14 -3.98 -5.90
C PHE A 52 -0.44 -3.00 -4.75
N GLY A 53 -1.18 -1.92 -5.01
CA GLY A 53 -1.62 -1.00 -3.97
C GLY A 53 -2.62 -1.65 -3.02
N THR A 54 -3.60 -2.38 -3.56
CA THR A 54 -4.65 -3.05 -2.75
C THR A 54 -4.12 -4.31 -2.05
N ALA A 55 -3.30 -5.12 -2.73
CA ALA A 55 -2.66 -6.28 -2.14
C ALA A 55 -1.80 -5.94 -0.92
N PHE A 56 -1.11 -4.79 -0.92
CA PHE A 56 -0.33 -4.34 0.22
C PHE A 56 -1.16 -4.29 1.51
N TRP A 57 -2.37 -3.72 1.45
CA TRP A 57 -3.25 -3.59 2.60
C TRP A 57 -3.74 -4.94 3.11
N GLY A 58 -4.14 -5.83 2.20
CA GLY A 58 -4.54 -7.20 2.55
C GLY A 58 -3.43 -7.99 3.22
N ILE A 59 -2.21 -7.94 2.67
CA ILE A 59 -1.01 -8.55 3.27
C ILE A 59 -0.73 -7.91 4.64
N ASN A 60 -0.75 -6.59 4.74
CA ASN A 60 -0.41 -5.89 5.98
C ASN A 60 -1.38 -6.24 7.11
N LYS A 61 -2.69 -6.24 6.86
CA LYS A 61 -3.69 -6.61 7.87
C LYS A 61 -3.60 -8.07 8.26
N LEU A 62 -3.51 -8.99 7.29
CA LEU A 62 -3.45 -10.41 7.60
C LEU A 62 -2.15 -10.76 8.35
N LYS A 63 -1.05 -10.11 8.01
CA LYS A 63 0.21 -10.22 8.75
C LYS A 63 0.11 -9.66 10.17
N MET A 64 -0.50 -8.49 10.36
CA MET A 64 -0.74 -7.94 11.70
C MET A 64 -1.59 -8.88 12.55
N TRP A 65 -2.66 -9.42 11.98
CA TRP A 65 -3.52 -10.40 12.64
C TRP A 65 -2.74 -11.67 13.00
N PHE A 66 -1.96 -12.22 12.07
CA PHE A 66 -1.18 -13.43 12.33
C PHE A 66 -0.08 -13.23 13.37
N ASN A 67 0.63 -12.10 13.32
CA ASN A 67 1.66 -11.76 14.29
C ASN A 67 1.07 -11.62 15.70
N LYS A 68 -0.18 -11.15 15.83
CA LYS A 68 -0.89 -11.12 17.11
C LYS A 68 -1.04 -12.52 17.73
N TYR A 69 -1.02 -13.59 16.95
CA TYR A 69 -1.11 -14.96 17.43
C TYR A 69 0.22 -15.72 17.39
N ARG A 70 1.35 -15.04 17.14
CA ARG A 70 2.69 -15.65 17.05
C ARG A 70 3.02 -16.56 18.24
N TYR A 71 2.68 -16.12 19.45
CA TYR A 71 3.00 -16.82 20.70
C TYR A 71 2.22 -18.14 20.87
N ARG A 72 1.17 -18.37 20.09
CA ARG A 72 0.35 -19.59 20.13
C ARG A 72 0.84 -20.69 19.19
N LEU A 73 1.85 -20.40 18.36
CA LEU A 73 2.31 -21.30 17.30
C LEU A 73 3.76 -21.73 17.51
N PRO A 74 4.07 -23.03 17.41
CA PRO A 74 5.44 -23.52 17.32
C PRO A 74 6.17 -22.92 16.11
N SER A 75 7.47 -22.67 16.25
CA SER A 75 8.26 -22.01 15.19
C SER A 75 8.23 -22.73 13.85
N TYR A 76 8.23 -24.06 13.84
CA TYR A 76 8.20 -24.86 12.60
C TYR A 76 6.88 -24.74 11.83
N ILE A 77 5.76 -24.44 12.49
CA ILE A 77 4.46 -24.17 11.83
C ILE A 77 4.39 -22.71 11.39
N TRP A 78 5.00 -21.82 12.17
CA TRP A 78 4.91 -20.40 11.95
C TRP A 78 5.58 -19.94 10.64
N TYR A 79 6.76 -20.48 10.31
CA TYR A 79 7.46 -20.15 9.06
C TYR A 79 6.68 -20.46 7.77
N PRO A 80 6.17 -21.69 7.54
CA PRO A 80 5.39 -21.99 6.34
C PRO A 80 4.05 -21.25 6.33
N ALA A 81 3.37 -21.13 7.48
CA ALA A 81 2.13 -20.37 7.57
C ALA A 81 2.33 -18.88 7.25
N HIS A 82 3.47 -18.30 7.63
CA HIS A 82 3.81 -16.92 7.31
C HIS A 82 3.84 -16.71 5.78
N LEU A 83 4.39 -17.64 5.00
CA LEU A 83 4.39 -17.53 3.53
C LEU A 83 2.98 -17.62 2.93
N ILE A 84 2.14 -18.52 3.45
CA ILE A 84 0.74 -18.67 3.05
C ILE A 84 -0.03 -17.37 3.30
N ILE A 85 0.27 -16.66 4.38
CA ILE A 85 -0.37 -15.37 4.71
C ILE A 85 -0.05 -14.27 3.71
N TYR A 86 1.14 -14.27 3.09
CA TYR A 86 1.41 -13.32 2.02
C TYR A 86 0.52 -13.59 0.81
N LEU A 87 0.36 -14.87 0.42
CA LEU A 87 -0.51 -15.27 -0.71
C LEU A 87 -1.99 -15.00 -0.43
N VAL A 88 -2.49 -15.41 0.73
CA VAL A 88 -3.89 -15.19 1.12
C VAL A 88 -4.16 -13.70 1.31
N GLY A 89 -3.24 -12.96 1.93
CA GLY A 89 -3.33 -11.52 2.11
C GLY A 89 -3.34 -10.77 0.78
N PHE A 90 -2.56 -11.23 -0.21
CA PHE A 90 -2.57 -10.68 -1.56
C PHE A 90 -3.96 -10.83 -2.21
N LEU A 91 -4.53 -12.04 -2.18
CA LEU A 91 -5.86 -12.31 -2.74
C LEU A 91 -6.96 -11.51 -2.03
N LEU A 92 -6.94 -11.48 -0.69
CA LEU A 92 -7.90 -10.71 0.11
C LEU A 92 -7.79 -9.20 -0.12
N GLY A 93 -6.58 -8.70 -0.35
CA GLY A 93 -6.35 -7.30 -0.68
C GLY A 93 -7.01 -6.90 -1.99
N ILE A 94 -6.91 -7.75 -3.02
CA ILE A 94 -7.48 -7.53 -4.35
C ILE A 94 -9.01 -7.66 -4.34
N ILE A 95 -9.54 -8.70 -3.69
CA ILE A 95 -10.98 -9.04 -3.73
C ILE A 95 -11.80 -8.13 -2.79
N GLY A 96 -11.23 -7.71 -1.67
CA GLY A 96 -11.99 -7.11 -0.58
C GLY A 96 -11.63 -5.65 -0.29
N TYR A 97 -10.64 -5.46 0.59
CA TYR A 97 -10.55 -4.27 1.43
C TYR A 97 -9.44 -3.29 1.06
N GLY A 98 -8.51 -3.67 0.18
CA GLY A 98 -7.31 -2.87 -0.04
C GLY A 98 -7.58 -1.48 -0.61
N PHE A 99 -8.59 -1.37 -1.47
CA PHE A 99 -9.01 -0.08 -2.02
C PHE A 99 -9.67 0.80 -0.96
N ILE A 100 -10.58 0.21 -0.17
CA ILE A 100 -11.31 0.90 0.91
C ILE A 100 -10.32 1.43 1.96
N GLU A 101 -9.31 0.65 2.33
CA GLU A 101 -8.29 1.08 3.30
C GLU A 101 -7.44 2.24 2.80
N HIS A 102 -7.02 2.18 1.53
CA HIS A 102 -6.28 3.28 0.93
C HIS A 102 -7.13 4.55 0.86
N PHE A 103 -8.42 4.41 0.56
CA PHE A 103 -9.37 5.53 0.55
C PHE A 103 -9.64 6.10 1.95
N LEU A 104 -9.82 5.24 2.97
CA LEU A 104 -9.98 5.66 4.37
C LEU A 104 -8.75 6.40 4.89
N LEU A 105 -7.55 5.97 4.49
CA LEU A 105 -6.31 6.67 4.82
C LEU A 105 -6.31 8.09 4.23
N LEU A 106 -6.70 8.24 2.95
CA LEU A 106 -6.77 9.54 2.29
C LEU A 106 -7.79 10.47 2.98
N LEU A 107 -8.97 9.94 3.32
CA LEU A 107 -9.98 10.68 4.08
C LEU A 107 -9.47 11.10 5.47
N ALA A 108 -8.77 10.22 6.18
CA ALA A 108 -8.20 10.53 7.49
C ALA A 108 -7.13 11.64 7.40
N MET A 109 -6.35 11.67 6.30
CA MET A 109 -5.38 12.74 6.04
C MET A 109 -6.06 14.06 5.67
N GLU A 110 -7.18 14.01 4.93
CA GLU A 110 -7.95 15.20 4.57
C GLU A 110 -8.65 15.84 5.78
N GLN A 111 -9.21 15.02 6.69
CA GLN A 111 -9.85 15.50 7.92
C GLN A 111 -8.87 16.07 8.96
N ASN A 112 -7.56 15.81 8.82
CA ASN A 112 -6.57 16.32 9.76
C ASN A 112 -6.42 17.84 9.60
N LYS A 113 -6.24 18.59 10.70
CA LYS A 113 -6.39 20.07 10.79
C LYS A 113 -5.60 20.91 9.78
N ARG A 114 -4.63 20.31 9.09
CA ARG A 114 -3.75 20.94 8.08
C ARG A 114 -4.18 20.69 6.64
N GLY A 115 -5.24 19.91 6.40
CA GLY A 115 -6.01 19.81 5.16
C GLY A 115 -5.19 19.93 3.88
N ALA A 116 -4.33 18.94 3.57
CA ALA A 116 -3.56 18.94 2.32
C ALA A 116 -4.44 18.76 1.06
N GLY A 117 -5.75 18.55 1.23
CA GLY A 117 -6.68 18.14 0.18
C GLY A 117 -6.35 16.74 -0.37
N PHE A 118 -7.21 16.21 -1.23
CA PHE A 118 -7.05 14.88 -1.82
C PHE A 118 -5.75 14.73 -2.64
N ILE A 119 -5.35 15.78 -3.35
CA ILE A 119 -4.13 15.78 -4.17
C ILE A 119 -2.88 15.90 -3.28
N GLY A 120 -2.88 16.79 -2.30
CA GLY A 120 -1.73 16.95 -1.40
C GLY A 120 -1.52 15.72 -0.51
N SER A 121 -2.59 15.03 -0.10
CA SER A 121 -2.49 13.76 0.63
C SER A 121 -1.83 12.66 -0.22
N GLN A 122 -2.18 12.54 -1.51
CA GLN A 122 -1.46 11.62 -2.41
C GLN A 122 0.03 11.98 -2.56
N ILE A 123 0.36 13.27 -2.65
CA ILE A 123 1.76 13.73 -2.73
C ILE A 123 2.53 13.39 -1.45
N ILE A 124 1.93 13.58 -0.26
CA ILE A 124 2.55 13.22 1.03
C ILE A 124 2.84 11.72 1.14
N LEU A 125 2.01 10.91 0.49
CA LEU A 125 2.16 9.45 0.43
C LEU A 125 3.20 8.99 -0.59
N LEU A 126 3.77 9.87 -1.43
CA LEU A 126 4.89 9.49 -2.29
C LEU A 126 6.13 9.18 -1.45
N PRO A 127 6.88 8.10 -1.78
CA PRO A 127 8.14 7.82 -1.13
C PRO A 127 9.14 8.95 -1.43
N TYR A 128 9.89 9.37 -0.41
CA TYR A 128 10.86 10.48 -0.43
C TYR A 128 10.26 11.88 -0.69
N LEU A 129 9.59 12.08 -1.84
CA LEU A 129 9.00 13.37 -2.23
C LEU A 129 7.93 13.83 -1.24
N GLY A 130 7.11 12.91 -0.73
CA GLY A 130 6.09 13.25 0.25
C GLY A 130 6.63 13.72 1.59
N ASN A 131 7.87 13.35 1.95
CA ASN A 131 8.50 13.82 3.18
C ASN A 131 9.01 15.25 3.05
N LEU A 132 9.50 15.62 1.87
CA LEU A 132 9.91 16.99 1.55
C LEU A 132 8.68 17.90 1.49
N TYR A 133 7.61 17.44 0.85
CA TYR A 133 6.37 18.19 0.77
C TYR A 133 5.72 18.39 2.14
N ALA A 134 5.59 17.34 2.95
CA ALA A 134 5.06 17.43 4.31
C ALA A 134 5.83 18.44 5.17
N LYS A 135 7.17 18.44 5.12
CA LYS A 135 7.98 19.46 5.82
C LYS A 135 7.69 20.88 5.33
N LYS A 136 7.49 21.08 4.02
CA LYS A 136 7.23 22.40 3.43
C LYS A 136 5.89 22.99 3.89
N ILE A 137 4.86 22.15 4.04
CA ILE A 137 3.54 22.58 4.50
C ILE A 137 3.36 22.43 6.02
N ASN A 138 4.44 22.15 6.74
CA ASN A 138 4.42 21.80 8.16
C ASN A 138 3.35 20.75 8.46
N TYR A 139 3.22 19.66 7.70
CA TYR A 139 2.28 18.57 7.93
C TYR A 139 2.88 17.52 8.86
#